data_AF-A0A928B010-F1
#
_entry.id   AF-A0A928B010-F1
#
_cell.length_a   1.000
_cell.length_b   1.000
_cell.length_c   1.000
_cell.angle_alpha   90.00
_cell.angle_beta   90.00
_cell.angle_gamma   90.00
#
_symmetry.space_group_name_H-M   'P 1'
#
loop_
_entity.id
_entity.type
_entity.pdbx_description
1 polymer ?
#
loop_
_entity_poly.entity_id
_entity_poly.type
_entity_poly.pdbx_seq_one_letter_code
_entity_poly.pdbx_strand_id
1 'polypeptide(L)'
;MGRLLFLMLFSAFTIDVYAQNMDSVQSNSIKIDSLIIKLDKLQRDYDYLYCDYELSKIENKLNNIANQARISANNLLFSYYHTKFNTLIYASNQGIYNSLFTFCHSLKDSVASIQLLITLKIFSSNFTEEEIELLQSRSKTLNQFIDTTEKALNYYKSVIDMYKELQ
;
A
#
# COMPACT_ATOMS: atom_id res chain seq x y z
N MET A 1 -23.54 -47.67 58.83
CA MET A 1 -23.38 -46.21 58.70
C MET A 1 -22.07 -45.80 58.00
N GLY A 2 -20.88 -46.33 58.37
CA GLY A 2 -19.60 -45.91 57.78
C GLY A 2 -19.42 -46.11 56.26
N ARG A 3 -19.92 -47.22 55.68
CA ARG A 3 -19.83 -47.48 54.23
C ARG A 3 -20.65 -46.52 53.36
N LEU A 4 -21.77 -46.02 53.88
CA LEU A 4 -22.67 -45.12 53.15
C LEU A 4 -22.10 -43.69 53.11
N LEU A 5 -21.51 -43.25 54.24
CA LEU A 5 -20.79 -41.98 54.35
C LEU A 5 -19.55 -41.94 53.44
N PHE A 6 -18.82 -43.06 53.33
CA PHE A 6 -17.65 -43.16 52.45
C PHE A 6 -18.03 -43.07 50.97
N LEU A 7 -19.13 -43.70 50.56
CA LEU A 7 -19.66 -43.61 49.19
C LEU A 7 -20.13 -42.20 48.84
N MET A 8 -20.80 -41.50 49.76
CA MET A 8 -21.22 -40.10 49.54
C MET A 8 -20.02 -39.16 49.39
N LEU A 9 -19.01 -39.28 50.25
CA LEU A 9 -17.78 -38.49 50.15
C LEU A 9 -17.06 -38.77 48.82
N PHE A 10 -16.94 -40.04 48.42
CA PHE A 10 -16.30 -40.40 47.15
C PHE A 10 -17.05 -39.82 45.94
N SER A 11 -18.39 -39.87 45.93
CA SER A 11 -19.18 -39.24 44.86
C SER A 11 -19.03 -37.71 44.82
N ALA A 12 -18.99 -37.04 45.98
CA ALA A 12 -18.81 -35.60 46.06
C ALA A 12 -17.43 -35.18 45.50
N PHE A 13 -16.36 -35.88 45.87
CA PHE A 13 -15.02 -35.63 45.32
C PHE A 13 -14.93 -35.84 43.81
N THR A 14 -15.62 -36.86 43.26
CA THR A 14 -15.63 -37.07 41.81
C THR A 14 -16.39 -35.99 41.04
N ILE A 15 -17.46 -35.43 41.63
CA ILE A 15 -18.25 -34.35 41.00
C ILE A 15 -17.45 -33.04 41.01
N ASP A 16 -16.78 -32.71 42.12
CA ASP A 16 -15.96 -31.50 42.21
C ASP A 16 -14.77 -31.53 41.23
N VAL A 17 -14.09 -32.68 41.10
CA VAL A 17 -12.99 -32.84 40.13
C VAL A 17 -13.49 -32.74 38.69
N TYR A 18 -14.67 -33.29 38.38
CA TYR A 18 -15.25 -33.20 37.04
C TYR A 18 -15.70 -31.76 36.71
N ALA A 19 -16.29 -31.05 37.68
CA ALA A 19 -16.68 -29.65 37.54
C ALA A 19 -15.46 -28.75 37.32
N GLN A 20 -14.40 -28.90 38.13
CA GLN A 20 -13.15 -28.14 37.95
C GLN A 20 -12.48 -28.41 36.60
N ASN A 21 -12.50 -29.67 36.13
CA ASN A 21 -11.98 -30.01 34.81
C ASN A 21 -12.82 -29.36 33.70
N MET A 22 -14.15 -29.36 33.80
CA MET A 22 -15.02 -28.70 32.82
C MET A 22 -14.84 -27.19 32.78
N ASP A 23 -14.72 -26.54 33.94
CA ASP A 23 -14.43 -25.10 34.03
C ASP A 23 -13.06 -24.77 33.43
N SER A 24 -12.06 -25.63 33.61
CA SER A 24 -10.73 -25.47 33.02
C SER A 24 -10.74 -25.62 31.49
N VAL A 25 -11.52 -26.58 30.96
CA VAL A 25 -11.69 -26.82 29.53
C VAL A 25 -12.44 -25.65 28.88
N GLN A 26 -13.52 -25.17 29.50
CA GLN A 26 -14.27 -24.00 29.04
C GLN A 26 -13.44 -22.70 29.12
N SER A 27 -12.64 -22.52 30.18
CA SER A 27 -11.72 -21.38 30.28
C SER A 27 -10.66 -21.42 29.18
N ASN A 28 -10.12 -22.59 28.87
CA ASN A 28 -9.14 -22.76 27.80
C ASN A 28 -9.75 -22.54 26.41
N SER A 29 -10.96 -23.01 26.15
CA SER A 29 -11.64 -22.75 24.87
C SER A 29 -11.88 -21.26 24.65
N ILE A 30 -12.39 -20.54 25.67
CA ILE A 30 -12.59 -19.07 25.60
C ILE A 30 -11.27 -18.34 25.33
N LYS A 31 -10.16 -18.77 25.93
CA LYS A 31 -8.84 -18.20 25.67
C LYS A 31 -8.36 -18.47 24.25
N ILE A 32 -8.56 -19.67 23.74
CA ILE A 32 -8.22 -20.04 22.36
C ILE A 32 -9.03 -19.18 21.38
N ASP A 33 -10.34 -19.06 21.58
CA ASP A 33 -11.21 -18.22 20.74
C ASP A 33 -10.77 -16.75 20.77
N SER A 34 -10.41 -16.23 21.94
CA SER A 34 -9.87 -14.88 22.08
C SER A 34 -8.54 -14.69 21.32
N LEU A 35 -7.67 -15.70 21.31
CA LEU A 35 -6.42 -15.65 20.56
C LEU A 35 -6.64 -15.71 19.05
N ILE A 36 -7.59 -16.54 18.59
CA ILE A 36 -7.97 -16.61 17.17
C ILE A 36 -8.49 -15.25 16.70
N ILE A 37 -9.41 -14.63 17.44
CA ILE A 37 -9.94 -13.29 17.10
C ILE A 37 -8.82 -12.24 17.03
N LYS A 38 -7.87 -12.28 17.99
CA LYS A 38 -6.72 -11.37 17.98
C LYS A 38 -5.80 -11.61 16.80
N LEU A 39 -5.58 -12.88 16.43
CA LEU A 39 -4.78 -13.26 15.28
C LEU A 39 -5.42 -12.81 13.97
N ASP A 40 -6.72 -13.03 13.80
CA ASP A 40 -7.47 -12.60 12.62
C ASP A 40 -7.45 -11.08 12.48
N LYS A 41 -7.62 -10.36 13.60
CA LYS A 41 -7.45 -8.91 13.62
C LYS A 41 -6.04 -8.49 13.20
N LEU A 42 -5.01 -9.11 13.78
CA LEU A 42 -3.62 -8.77 13.48
C LEU A 42 -3.28 -9.03 12.00
N GLN A 43 -3.78 -10.14 11.45
CA GLN A 43 -3.60 -10.48 10.03
C GLN A 43 -4.27 -9.44 9.12
N ARG A 44 -5.52 -9.06 9.43
CA ARG A 44 -6.24 -8.01 8.70
C ARG A 44 -5.49 -6.67 8.77
N ASP A 45 -5.11 -6.24 9.98
CA ASP A 45 -4.43 -4.96 10.19
C ASP A 45 -3.07 -4.94 9.44
N TYR A 46 -2.33 -6.07 9.41
CA TYR A 46 -1.11 -6.23 8.62
C TYR A 46 -1.37 -6.14 7.12
N ASP A 47 -2.35 -6.89 6.60
CA ASP A 47 -2.68 -6.91 5.18
C ASP A 47 -3.11 -5.52 4.70
N TYR A 48 -3.88 -4.80 5.51
CA TYR A 48 -4.30 -3.43 5.21
C TYR A 48 -3.11 -2.49 5.14
N LEU A 49 -2.23 -2.50 6.15
CA LEU A 49 -1.01 -1.67 6.17
C LEU A 49 -0.09 -1.97 4.99
N TYR A 50 0.03 -3.24 4.61
CA TYR A 50 0.83 -3.63 3.45
C TYR A 50 0.25 -3.07 2.14
N CYS A 51 -1.06 -3.18 1.94
CA CYS A 51 -1.76 -2.61 0.80
C CYS A 51 -1.61 -1.08 0.75
N ASP A 52 -1.83 -0.41 1.88
CA ASP A 52 -1.69 1.05 2.03
C ASP A 52 -0.26 1.51 1.70
N TYR A 53 0.74 0.78 2.18
CA TYR A 53 2.15 1.06 1.91
C TYR A 53 2.49 0.93 0.42
N GLU A 54 2.10 -0.16 -0.25
CA GLU A 54 2.42 -0.36 -1.67
C GLU A 54 1.73 0.69 -2.56
N LEU A 55 0.48 1.06 -2.25
CA LEU A 55 -0.21 2.17 -2.90
C LEU A 55 0.56 3.49 -2.72
N SER A 56 0.85 3.87 -1.47
CA SER A 56 1.54 5.11 -1.15
C SER A 56 2.92 5.19 -1.81
N LYS A 57 3.63 4.07 -1.87
CA LYS A 57 4.96 3.98 -2.49
C LYS A 57 4.91 4.30 -3.99
N ILE A 58 3.93 3.77 -4.72
CA ILE A 58 3.83 4.07 -6.16
C ILE A 58 3.28 5.48 -6.43
N GLU A 59 2.31 5.94 -5.64
CA GLU A 59 1.81 7.33 -5.68
C GLU A 59 2.97 8.33 -5.51
N ASN A 60 3.82 8.10 -4.51
CA ASN A 60 4.98 8.94 -4.24
C ASN A 60 6.00 8.94 -5.38
N LYS A 61 6.27 7.77 -5.98
CA LYS A 61 7.18 7.68 -7.13
C LYS A 61 6.67 8.48 -8.33
N LEU A 62 5.39 8.34 -8.68
CA LEU A 62 4.76 9.08 -9.77
C LEU A 62 4.77 10.59 -9.52
N ASN A 63 4.40 11.02 -8.30
CA ASN A 63 4.46 12.42 -7.90
C ASN A 63 5.87 13.00 -8.00
N ASN A 64 6.89 12.26 -7.57
CA ASN A 64 8.27 12.71 -7.65
C ASN A 64 8.72 12.92 -9.10
N ILE A 65 8.36 12.02 -10.02
CA ILE A 65 8.64 12.19 -11.46
C ILE A 65 7.94 13.45 -11.98
N ALA A 66 6.64 13.62 -11.70
CA ALA A 66 5.87 14.76 -12.16
C ALA A 66 6.46 16.08 -11.67
N ASN A 67 6.85 16.14 -10.39
CA ASN A 67 7.45 17.33 -9.79
C ASN A 67 8.84 17.61 -10.37
N GLN A 68 9.68 16.59 -10.55
CA GLN A 68 10.99 16.75 -11.15
C GLN A 68 10.90 17.25 -12.59
N ALA A 69 9.99 16.69 -13.39
CA ALA A 69 9.74 17.14 -14.76
C ALA A 69 9.32 18.62 -14.80
N ARG A 70 8.39 19.05 -13.94
CA ARG A 70 7.96 20.46 -13.83
C ARG A 70 9.10 21.40 -13.44
N ILE A 71 9.89 21.02 -12.42
CA ILE A 71 11.02 21.83 -11.94
C ILE A 71 12.07 21.98 -13.04
N SER A 72 12.46 20.88 -13.69
CA SER A 72 13.43 20.91 -14.78
C SER A 72 12.93 21.74 -15.97
N ALA A 73 11.66 21.58 -16.35
CA ALA A 73 11.04 22.38 -17.40
C ALA A 73 11.06 23.87 -17.07
N ASN A 74 10.62 24.26 -15.88
CA ASN A 74 10.62 25.67 -15.48
C ASN A 74 12.02 26.27 -15.49
N ASN A 75 13.03 25.54 -14.97
CA ASN A 75 14.42 25.97 -14.99
C ASN A 75 14.97 26.17 -16.42
N LEU A 76 14.61 25.28 -17.34
CA LEU A 76 14.98 25.41 -18.75
C LEU A 76 14.28 26.58 -19.42
N LEU A 77 12.99 26.78 -19.14
CA LEU A 77 12.21 27.91 -19.66
C LEU A 77 12.78 29.27 -19.18
N PHE A 78 13.25 29.36 -17.93
CA PHE A 78 13.99 30.54 -17.48
C PHE A 78 15.24 30.79 -18.32
N SER A 79 16.00 29.74 -18.65
CA SER A 79 17.19 29.86 -19.50
C SER A 79 16.82 30.30 -20.93
N TYR A 80 15.72 29.79 -21.47
CA TYR A 80 15.15 30.22 -22.75
C TYR A 80 14.86 31.72 -22.78
N TYR A 81 14.12 32.24 -21.79
CA TYR A 81 13.73 33.66 -21.77
C TYR A 81 14.91 34.63 -21.62
N HIS A 82 16.05 34.15 -21.10
CA HIS A 82 17.27 34.95 -21.07
C HIS A 82 18.10 34.82 -22.36
N THR A 83 17.58 34.16 -23.40
CA THR A 83 18.22 33.94 -24.71
C THR A 83 19.61 33.29 -24.62
N LYS A 84 19.85 32.51 -23.57
CA LYS A 84 21.13 31.83 -23.32
C LYS A 84 21.04 30.41 -23.83
N PHE A 85 21.20 30.21 -25.14
CA PHE A 85 21.36 28.84 -25.66
C PHE A 85 22.71 28.26 -25.21
N ASN A 86 22.66 27.02 -24.74
CA ASN A 86 23.83 26.26 -24.33
C ASN A 86 23.58 24.78 -24.64
N THR A 87 24.41 24.21 -25.50
CA THR A 87 24.30 22.82 -25.95
C THR A 87 24.44 21.81 -24.82
N LEU A 88 25.24 22.11 -23.78
CA LEU A 88 25.37 21.25 -22.59
C LEU A 88 24.10 21.29 -21.73
N ILE A 89 23.47 22.46 -21.60
CA ILE A 89 22.18 22.59 -20.90
C ILE A 89 21.11 21.80 -21.65
N TYR A 90 21.03 21.93 -22.98
CA TYR A 90 20.12 21.14 -23.80
C TYR A 90 20.35 19.63 -23.63
N ALA A 91 21.58 19.16 -23.80
CA ALA A 91 21.92 17.73 -23.70
C ALA A 91 21.61 17.16 -22.31
N SER A 92 21.92 17.92 -21.24
CA SER A 92 21.61 17.53 -19.87
C SER A 92 20.10 17.38 -19.65
N ASN A 93 19.30 18.36 -20.08
CA ASN A 93 17.85 18.31 -19.93
C ASN A 93 17.22 17.17 -20.76
N GLN A 94 17.72 16.92 -21.97
CA GLN A 94 17.29 15.77 -22.78
C GLN A 94 17.58 14.44 -22.07
N GLY A 95 18.76 14.30 -21.43
CA GLY A 95 19.12 13.12 -20.65
C GLY A 95 18.22 12.92 -19.42
N ILE A 96 17.93 13.99 -18.69
CA ILE A 96 16.99 13.96 -17.55
C ILE A 96 15.60 13.54 -18.03
N TYR A 97 15.08 14.15 -19.10
CA TYR A 97 13.78 13.80 -19.67
C TYR A 97 13.70 12.32 -20.04
N ASN A 98 14.69 11.80 -20.79
CA ASN A 98 14.71 10.40 -21.21
C ASN A 98 14.70 9.44 -19.99
N SER A 99 15.44 9.79 -18.94
CA SER A 99 15.49 8.99 -17.70
C SER A 99 14.14 8.98 -16.98
N LEU A 100 13.50 10.14 -16.85
CA LEU A 100 12.19 10.28 -16.22
C LEU A 100 11.09 9.59 -17.04
N PHE A 101 11.12 9.73 -18.36
CA PHE A 101 10.19 9.08 -19.27
C PHE A 101 10.29 7.55 -19.18
N THR A 102 11.51 7.01 -19.24
CA THR A 102 11.75 5.56 -19.11
C THR A 102 11.28 5.06 -17.74
N PHE A 103 11.57 5.80 -16.67
CA PHE A 103 11.12 5.41 -15.33
C PHE A 103 9.59 5.44 -15.19
N CYS A 104 8.94 6.49 -15.69
CA CYS A 104 7.47 6.58 -15.71
C CYS A 104 6.85 5.41 -16.49
N HIS A 105 7.43 5.04 -17.63
CA HIS A 105 6.96 3.90 -18.42
C HIS A 105 7.04 2.59 -17.63
N SER A 106 8.16 2.33 -16.94
CA SER A 106 8.31 1.14 -16.09
C SER A 106 7.33 1.08 -14.91
N LEU A 107 6.86 2.25 -14.42
CA LEU A 107 5.89 2.30 -13.34
C LEU A 107 4.46 1.96 -13.78
N LYS A 108 4.14 2.02 -15.08
CA LYS A 108 2.80 1.63 -15.56
C LYS A 108 2.51 0.16 -15.28
N ASP A 109 3.48 -0.71 -15.57
CA ASP A 109 3.36 -2.14 -15.27
C ASP A 109 3.30 -2.40 -13.76
N SER A 110 4.04 -1.62 -12.98
CA SER A 110 3.98 -1.67 -11.52
C SER A 110 2.62 -1.25 -10.97
N VAL A 111 1.97 -0.24 -11.57
CA VAL A 111 0.61 0.19 -11.20
C VAL A 111 -0.38 -0.95 -11.47
N ALA A 112 -0.35 -1.56 -12.65
CA ALA A 112 -1.23 -2.68 -12.96
C ALA A 112 -1.03 -3.86 -12.00
N SER A 113 0.23 -4.15 -11.65
CA SER A 113 0.58 -5.21 -10.68
C SER A 113 0.05 -4.91 -9.28
N ILE A 114 0.17 -3.67 -8.81
CA ILE A 114 -0.36 -3.23 -7.51
C ILE A 114 -1.89 -3.26 -7.52
N GLN A 115 -2.53 -2.80 -8.59
CA GLN A 115 -4.00 -2.86 -8.70
C GLN A 115 -4.49 -4.30 -8.57
N LEU A 116 -3.83 -5.26 -9.24
CA LEU A 116 -4.12 -6.68 -9.11
C LEU A 116 -3.87 -7.20 -7.69
N LEU A 117 -2.74 -6.85 -7.07
CA LEU A 117 -2.43 -7.20 -5.69
C LEU A 117 -3.54 -6.74 -4.73
N ILE A 118 -3.98 -5.49 -4.84
CA ILE A 118 -5.07 -4.93 -4.03
C ILE A 118 -6.36 -5.71 -4.24
N THR A 119 -6.72 -5.99 -5.50
CA THR A 119 -7.90 -6.81 -5.81
C THR A 119 -7.82 -8.20 -5.15
N LEU A 120 -6.67 -8.89 -5.26
CA LEU A 120 -6.48 -10.19 -4.65
C LEU A 120 -6.55 -10.14 -3.13
N LYS A 121 -5.93 -9.14 -2.50
CA LYS A 121 -5.97 -8.93 -1.05
C LYS A 121 -7.39 -8.67 -0.55
N ILE A 122 -8.18 -7.88 -1.28
CA ILE A 122 -9.60 -7.66 -0.98
C ILE A 122 -10.39 -8.97 -0.98
N PHE A 123 -10.10 -9.89 -1.92
CA PHE A 123 -10.77 -11.19 -1.96
C PHE A 123 -10.28 -12.18 -0.89
N SER A 124 -9.02 -12.07 -0.46
CA SER A 124 -8.39 -13.06 0.43
C SER A 124 -8.39 -12.70 1.91
N SER A 125 -8.54 -11.42 2.24
CA SER A 125 -8.39 -10.90 3.60
C SER A 125 -9.75 -10.46 4.17
N ASN A 126 -9.89 -10.54 5.50
CA ASN A 126 -11.13 -10.19 6.20
C ASN A 126 -11.30 -8.68 6.43
N PHE A 127 -11.12 -7.86 5.39
CA PHE A 127 -11.26 -6.42 5.49
C PHE A 127 -12.70 -6.00 5.81
N THR A 128 -12.85 -4.83 6.44
CA THR A 128 -14.14 -4.17 6.59
C THR A 128 -14.58 -3.54 5.26
N GLU A 129 -15.87 -3.23 5.11
CA GLU A 129 -16.39 -2.55 3.92
C GLU A 129 -15.70 -1.20 3.69
N GLU A 130 -15.47 -0.42 4.75
CA GLU A 130 -14.76 0.87 4.70
C GLU A 130 -13.32 0.71 4.20
N GLU A 131 -12.59 -0.30 4.71
CA GLU A 131 -11.23 -0.60 4.26
C GLU A 131 -11.19 -0.98 2.77
N ILE A 132 -12.15 -1.80 2.33
CA ILE A 132 -12.28 -2.21 0.92
C ILE A 132 -12.54 -0.98 0.04
N GLU A 133 -13.51 -0.13 0.39
CA GLU A 133 -13.85 1.06 -0.37
C GLU A 133 -12.64 2.00 -0.51
N LEU A 134 -11.90 2.23 0.57
CA LEU A 134 -10.72 3.09 0.54
C LEU A 134 -9.62 2.51 -0.34
N LEU A 135 -9.28 1.23 -0.18
CA LEU A 135 -8.25 0.56 -0.97
C LEU A 135 -8.60 0.55 -2.47
N GLN A 136 -9.86 0.26 -2.81
CA GLN A 136 -10.33 0.30 -4.21
C GLN A 136 -10.28 1.71 -4.78
N SER A 137 -10.72 2.71 -4.02
CA SER A 137 -10.70 4.11 -4.44
C SER A 137 -9.27 4.56 -4.76
N ARG A 138 -8.33 4.36 -3.83
CA ARG A 138 -6.92 4.70 -4.03
C ARG A 138 -6.29 3.95 -5.21
N SER A 139 -6.57 2.64 -5.32
CA SER A 139 -6.12 1.81 -6.44
C SER A 139 -6.57 2.36 -7.81
N LYS A 140 -7.82 2.84 -7.91
CA LYS A 140 -8.34 3.50 -9.12
C LYS A 140 -7.68 4.84 -9.40
N THR A 141 -7.35 5.61 -8.36
CA THR A 141 -6.68 6.91 -8.47
C THR A 141 -5.26 6.81 -9.02
N LEU A 142 -4.61 5.65 -8.99
CA LEU A 142 -3.27 5.46 -9.59
C LEU A 142 -3.21 5.83 -11.07
N ASN A 143 -4.28 5.59 -11.83
CA ASN A 143 -4.33 6.00 -13.24
C ASN A 143 -4.29 7.52 -13.40
N GLN A 144 -4.91 8.26 -12.47
CA GLN A 144 -4.86 9.73 -12.46
C GLN A 144 -3.45 10.25 -12.12
N PHE A 145 -2.70 9.53 -11.27
CA PHE A 145 -1.28 9.83 -11.02
C PHE A 145 -0.41 9.59 -12.26
N ILE A 146 -0.66 8.52 -13.03
CA ILE A 146 0.00 8.30 -14.32
C ILE A 146 -0.30 9.46 -15.27
N ASP A 147 -1.58 9.78 -15.49
CA ASP A 147 -1.99 10.87 -16.38
C ASP A 147 -1.35 12.21 -16.00
N THR A 148 -1.31 12.51 -14.71
CA THR A 148 -0.68 13.73 -14.18
C THR A 148 0.82 13.76 -14.44
N THR A 149 1.48 12.61 -14.32
CA THR A 149 2.91 12.45 -14.58
C THR A 149 3.22 12.60 -16.07
N GLU A 150 2.41 12.00 -16.94
CA GLU A 150 2.55 12.12 -18.39
C GLU A 150 2.35 13.56 -18.86
N LYS A 151 1.35 14.27 -18.33
CA LYS A 151 1.16 15.70 -18.62
C LYS A 151 2.37 16.53 -18.23
N ALA A 152 2.99 16.24 -17.08
CA ALA A 152 4.21 16.93 -16.64
C ALA A 152 5.41 16.62 -17.56
N LEU A 153 5.56 15.37 -18.00
CA LEU A 153 6.61 14.97 -18.94
C LEU A 153 6.41 15.61 -20.33
N ASN A 154 5.16 15.66 -20.81
CA ASN A 154 4.83 16.32 -22.07
C ASN A 154 5.14 17.81 -22.02
N TYR A 155 4.77 18.48 -20.92
CA TYR A 155 5.16 19.88 -20.70
C TYR A 155 6.68 20.05 -20.76
N TYR A 156 7.44 19.20 -20.05
CA TYR A 156 8.90 19.27 -20.06
C TYR A 156 9.48 19.04 -21.46
N LYS A 157 8.94 18.07 -22.20
CA LYS A 157 9.34 17.81 -23.58
C LYS A 157 9.12 19.03 -24.48
N SER A 158 7.96 19.67 -24.40
CA SER A 158 7.67 20.90 -25.14
C SER A 158 8.67 22.02 -24.83
N VAL A 159 9.07 22.18 -23.56
CA VAL A 159 10.09 23.19 -23.19
C VAL A 159 11.47 22.84 -23.76
N ILE A 160 11.86 21.57 -23.75
CA ILE A 160 13.12 21.12 -24.37
C ILE A 160 13.13 21.43 -25.87
N ASP A 161 12.01 21.17 -26.55
CA ASP A 161 11.89 21.41 -27.99
C ASP A 161 11.95 22.91 -28.31
N MET A 162 11.26 23.76 -27.55
CA MET A 162 11.40 25.23 -27.67
C MET A 162 12.84 25.70 -27.41
N TYR A 163 13.52 25.16 -26.40
CA TYR A 163 14.90 25.55 -26.10
C TYR A 163 15.87 25.18 -27.23
N LYS A 164 15.62 24.08 -27.93
CA LYS A 164 16.40 23.67 -29.10
C LYS A 164 16.27 24.63 -30.28
N GLU A 165 15.09 25.24 -30.47
CA GLU A 165 14.84 26.19 -31.57
C GLU A 165 15.64 27.51 -31.44
N LEU A 166 16.27 27.77 -30.29
CA LEU A 166 17.23 28.88 -30.14
C LEU A 166 18.60 28.62 -30.76
N GLN A 167 18.88 27.40 -31.21
CA GLN A 167 20.13 27.02 -31.90
C GLN A 167 20.21 27.66 -33.29
#